data_AF-A0A6J6Q8A5-F1
#
_entry.id   AF-A0A6J6Q8A5-F1
#
_cell.length_a   1.000
_cell.length_b   1.000
_cell.length_c   1.000
_cell.angle_alpha   90.00
_cell.angle_beta   90.00
_cell.angle_gamma   90.00
#
_symmetry.space_group_name_H-M   'P 1'
#
loop_
_entity.id
_entity.type
_entity.pdbx_description
1 polymer ?
#
loop_
_entity_poly.entity_id
_entity_poly.type
_entity_poly.pdbx_seq_one_letter_code
_entity_poly.pdbx_strand_id
1 'polypeptide(L)'
;MQGTPPGGIFITQNGGCESRVTVDPATNMIQVVSTGTHFDIFGDLITGWVEASIRGDMIRKVFKLEPKTMNEAIIEVTSSDGTPQAATYSTKYFSASDTVEIRGYGYHFSSTTIRIRFQAPVSVAPSTPSQVSAAVVAPVKASAKPVTKQITISCVKGKTVKKISGISPKCPVGYKKK
;
A
#
# COMPACT_ATOMS: atom_id res chain seq x y z
N MET A 1 -9.56 24.52 -9.27
CA MET A 1 -8.93 23.49 -8.42
C MET A 1 -9.64 23.54 -7.07
N GLN A 2 -10.41 22.50 -6.72
CA GLN A 2 -11.09 22.44 -5.43
C GLN A 2 -10.06 22.04 -4.38
N GLY A 3 -9.62 23.00 -3.58
CA GLY A 3 -8.71 22.75 -2.46
C GLY A 3 -9.38 21.86 -1.41
N THR A 4 -8.57 21.08 -0.71
CA THR A 4 -9.00 20.25 0.42
C THR A 4 -9.72 21.12 1.47
N PRO A 5 -10.89 20.72 1.99
CA PRO A 5 -11.58 21.48 3.03
C PRO A 5 -10.66 21.69 4.25
N PRO A 6 -10.72 22.87 4.90
CA PRO A 6 -9.84 23.19 6.03
C PRO A 6 -10.03 22.19 7.18
N GLY A 7 -8.93 21.56 7.62
CA GLY A 7 -8.85 20.81 8.88
C GLY A 7 -9.28 19.33 8.83
N GLY A 8 -9.24 18.67 7.67
CA GLY A 8 -9.74 17.30 7.54
C GLY A 8 -8.70 16.19 7.44
N ILE A 9 -7.45 16.50 7.07
CA ILE A 9 -6.44 15.49 6.74
C ILE A 9 -5.03 15.93 7.12
N PHE A 10 -4.30 15.01 7.73
CA PHE A 10 -2.88 15.11 7.99
C PHE A 10 -2.19 13.89 7.37
N ILE A 11 -1.16 14.10 6.57
CA ILE A 11 -0.35 13.02 5.98
C ILE A 11 1.11 13.34 6.24
N THR A 12 1.83 12.35 6.75
CA THR A 12 3.26 12.42 7.02
C THR A 12 3.95 11.20 6.40
N GLN A 13 5.18 11.38 5.95
CA GLN A 13 6.02 10.35 5.34
C GLN A 13 7.48 10.72 5.53
N ASN A 14 8.38 9.74 5.45
CA ASN A 14 9.82 9.94 5.72
C ASN A 14 10.68 10.31 4.52
N GLY A 15 10.12 10.42 3.33
CA GLY A 15 10.85 11.12 2.29
C GLY A 15 10.08 12.36 1.85
N GLY A 16 10.84 13.32 1.33
CA GLY A 16 10.39 14.66 0.96
C GLY A 16 8.94 14.69 0.49
N CYS A 17 8.07 15.27 1.32
CA CYS A 17 6.72 15.61 0.91
C CYS A 17 6.82 16.67 -0.18
N GLU A 18 6.58 16.30 -1.43
CA GLU A 18 6.09 17.29 -2.38
C GLU A 18 4.74 17.76 -1.81
N SER A 19 4.51 19.07 -1.69
CA SER A 19 3.33 19.64 -1.03
C SER A 19 1.99 19.33 -1.73
N ARG A 20 1.96 18.36 -2.66
CA ARG A 20 0.81 18.04 -3.51
C ARG A 20 0.09 16.79 -3.02
N VAL A 21 -0.90 17.03 -2.14
CA VAL A 21 -1.96 16.06 -1.84
C VAL A 21 -3.08 16.24 -2.86
N THR A 22 -3.44 15.18 -3.58
CA THR A 22 -4.58 15.17 -4.51
C THR A 22 -5.68 14.30 -3.95
N VAL A 23 -6.92 14.80 -3.95
CA VAL A 23 -8.08 14.05 -3.50
C VAL A 23 -9.01 13.83 -4.69
N ASP A 24 -9.35 12.57 -4.96
CA ASP A 24 -10.29 12.17 -6.00
C ASP A 24 -11.50 11.49 -5.35
N PRO A 25 -12.62 12.22 -5.19
CA PRO A 25 -13.86 11.68 -4.65
C PRO A 25 -14.48 10.59 -5.52
N ALA A 26 -14.28 10.62 -6.84
CA ALA A 26 -14.92 9.68 -7.75
C ALA A 26 -14.32 8.27 -7.63
N THR A 27 -13.03 8.19 -7.30
CA THR A 27 -12.31 6.91 -7.12
C THR A 27 -12.01 6.60 -5.65
N ASN A 28 -12.56 7.38 -4.71
CA ASN A 28 -12.30 7.25 -3.27
C ASN A 28 -10.80 7.24 -2.92
N MET A 29 -10.04 8.10 -3.60
CA MET A 29 -8.58 8.05 -3.58
C MET A 29 -7.98 9.34 -3.02
N ILE A 30 -6.95 9.18 -2.21
CA ILE A 30 -6.02 10.25 -1.83
C ILE A 30 -4.66 9.87 -2.36
N GLN A 31 -4.08 10.74 -3.18
CA GLN A 31 -2.76 10.54 -3.75
C GLN A 31 -1.78 11.53 -3.13
N VAL A 32 -0.64 11.02 -2.71
CA VAL A 32 0.52 11.82 -2.31
C VAL A 32 1.74 11.43 -3.12
N VAL A 33 2.60 12.40 -3.35
CA VAL A 33 3.86 12.20 -4.06
C VAL A 33 5.00 12.31 -3.07
N SER A 34 5.94 11.40 -3.27
CA SER A 34 7.13 11.18 -2.49
C SER A 34 8.31 11.52 -3.40
N THR A 35 9.26 12.35 -2.95
CA THR A 35 10.35 12.85 -3.81
C THR A 35 11.75 12.46 -3.32
N GLY A 36 12.55 11.86 -4.20
CA GLY A 36 13.98 11.64 -3.96
C GLY A 36 14.35 10.29 -3.33
N THR A 37 15.47 9.74 -3.76
CA THR A 37 16.14 8.59 -3.12
C THR A 37 16.71 9.03 -1.77
N HIS A 38 16.34 8.36 -0.69
CA HIS A 38 16.92 8.62 0.63
C HIS A 38 17.78 7.43 1.04
N PHE A 39 19.03 7.72 1.37
CA PHE A 39 19.98 6.76 1.93
C PHE A 39 20.27 7.15 3.37
N ASP A 40 20.51 6.17 4.23
CA ASP A 40 20.96 6.43 5.59
C ASP A 40 22.44 6.87 5.60
N ILE A 41 22.98 7.11 6.78
CA ILE A 41 24.37 7.55 6.96
C ILE A 41 25.42 6.49 6.54
N PHE A 42 24.99 5.26 6.29
CA PHE A 42 25.83 4.15 5.84
C PHE A 42 25.70 3.89 4.33
N GLY A 43 24.83 4.65 3.64
CA GLY A 43 24.55 4.47 2.21
C GLY A 43 23.51 3.39 1.94
N ASP A 44 22.88 2.85 2.98
CA ASP A 44 21.80 1.88 2.83
C ASP A 44 20.49 2.58 2.48
N LEU A 45 19.69 1.86 1.72
CA LEU A 45 18.45 2.35 1.17
C LEU A 45 17.37 2.45 2.25
N ILE A 46 16.81 3.64 2.46
CA ILE A 46 15.80 3.83 3.51
C ILE A 46 14.46 3.22 3.08
N THR A 47 13.89 2.41 3.98
CA THR A 47 12.52 1.90 3.82
C THR A 47 11.51 3.02 4.08
N GLY A 48 10.56 3.18 3.15
CA GLY A 48 9.51 4.18 3.19
C GLY A 48 8.40 3.85 4.18
N TRP A 49 7.82 4.90 4.72
CA TRP A 49 6.57 4.87 5.45
C TRP A 49 5.70 6.09 5.17
N VAL A 50 4.39 5.89 5.31
CA VAL A 50 3.36 6.92 5.20
C VAL A 50 2.34 6.70 6.30
N GLU A 51 1.95 7.77 6.98
CA GLU A 51 0.85 7.76 7.93
C GLU A 51 -0.12 8.88 7.59
N ALA A 52 -1.41 8.56 7.61
CA ALA A 52 -2.48 9.51 7.38
C ALA A 52 -3.48 9.48 8.53
N SER A 53 -3.92 10.66 8.94
CA SER A 53 -4.99 10.88 9.90
C SER A 53 -6.07 11.72 9.22
N ILE A 54 -7.27 11.16 9.12
CA ILE A 54 -8.34 11.71 8.29
C ILE A 54 -9.61 11.81 9.14
N ARG A 55 -10.13 13.02 9.29
CA ARG A 55 -11.36 13.25 10.04
C ARG A 55 -12.55 12.63 9.34
N GLY A 56 -13.45 12.05 10.13
CA GLY A 56 -14.65 11.40 9.65
C GLY A 56 -15.61 12.36 8.94
N ASP A 57 -15.64 13.63 9.36
CA ASP A 57 -16.44 14.65 8.68
C ASP A 57 -15.94 14.95 7.27
N MET A 58 -14.62 14.98 7.04
CA MET A 58 -14.05 15.05 5.69
C MET A 58 -14.43 13.83 4.87
N ILE A 59 -14.31 12.62 5.44
CA ILE A 59 -14.64 11.38 4.73
C ILE A 59 -16.10 11.39 4.26
N ARG A 60 -17.03 11.74 5.14
CA ARG A 60 -18.45 11.86 4.80
C ARG A 60 -18.72 12.94 3.77
N LYS A 61 -18.09 14.12 3.90
CA LYS A 61 -18.30 15.26 2.99
C LYS A 61 -17.70 15.02 1.61
N VAL A 62 -16.52 14.42 1.53
CA VAL A 62 -15.76 14.27 0.28
C VAL A 62 -16.12 12.97 -0.40
N PHE A 63 -15.96 11.83 0.29
CA PHE A 63 -16.12 10.50 -0.30
C PHE A 63 -17.54 9.94 -0.17
N LYS A 64 -18.41 10.58 0.63
CA LYS A 64 -19.77 10.08 0.91
C LYS A 64 -19.78 8.66 1.51
N LEU A 65 -18.73 8.34 2.26
CA LEU A 65 -18.54 7.06 2.96
C LEU A 65 -18.74 7.22 4.47
N GLU A 66 -19.00 6.10 5.16
CA GLU A 66 -19.10 6.07 6.63
C GLU A 66 -17.76 5.57 7.25
N PRO A 67 -17.00 6.43 7.94
CA PRO A 67 -15.73 6.12 8.62
C PRO A 67 -15.78 4.87 9.50
N LYS A 68 -16.88 4.64 10.22
CA LYS A 68 -17.03 3.46 11.09
C LYS A 68 -16.93 2.13 10.35
N THR A 69 -17.21 2.15 9.05
CA THR A 69 -17.18 0.96 8.19
C THR A 69 -15.83 0.79 7.46
N MET A 70 -14.90 1.72 7.63
CA MET A 70 -13.57 1.69 7.01
C MET A 70 -12.62 0.80 7.83
N ASN A 71 -12.73 -0.50 7.63
CA ASN A 71 -11.81 -1.49 8.20
C ASN A 71 -10.55 -1.69 7.35
N GLU A 72 -10.58 -1.33 6.06
CA GLU A 72 -9.44 -1.47 5.15
C GLU A 72 -9.34 -0.30 4.16
N ALA A 73 -8.19 0.36 4.14
CA ALA A 73 -7.76 1.22 3.05
C ALA A 73 -6.56 0.55 2.35
N ILE A 74 -6.61 0.45 1.02
CA ILE A 74 -5.49 -0.09 0.25
C ILE A 74 -4.48 1.02 0.04
N ILE A 75 -3.22 0.71 0.34
CA ILE A 75 -2.08 1.55 -0.02
C ILE A 75 -1.42 0.94 -1.26
N GLU A 76 -1.48 1.67 -2.38
CA GLU A 76 -0.74 1.34 -3.59
C GLU A 76 0.47 2.25 -3.68
N VAL A 77 1.65 1.66 -3.85
CA VAL A 77 2.90 2.41 -4.04
C VAL A 77 3.44 2.10 -5.42
N THR A 78 3.74 3.15 -6.19
CA THR A 78 4.31 3.02 -7.54
C THR A 78 5.60 3.84 -7.60
N SER A 79 6.70 3.23 -8.01
CA SER A 79 7.99 3.89 -8.26
C SER A 79 7.91 4.82 -9.48
N SER A 80 8.88 5.72 -9.64
CA SER A 80 8.91 6.72 -10.73
C SER A 80 8.98 6.10 -12.13
N ASP A 81 9.50 4.87 -12.24
CA ASP A 81 9.53 4.06 -13.45
C ASP A 81 8.18 3.36 -13.75
N GLY A 82 7.16 3.56 -12.89
CA GLY A 82 5.85 2.93 -13.01
C GLY A 82 5.76 1.56 -12.36
N THR A 83 6.83 1.07 -11.71
CA THR A 83 6.85 -0.26 -11.09
C THR A 83 6.08 -0.26 -9.75
N PRO A 84 5.05 -1.12 -9.57
CA PRO A 84 4.38 -1.27 -8.28
C PRO A 84 5.31 -1.84 -7.20
N GLN A 85 5.16 -1.36 -5.98
CA GLN A 85 5.91 -1.83 -4.82
C GLN A 85 4.97 -2.43 -3.76
N ALA A 86 5.46 -3.47 -3.09
CA ALA A 86 4.76 -4.04 -1.96
C ALA A 86 4.88 -3.12 -0.74
N ALA A 87 3.76 -2.89 -0.05
CA ALA A 87 3.71 -2.21 1.23
C ALA A 87 2.85 -3.02 2.20
N THR A 88 3.20 -3.04 3.47
CA THR A 88 2.31 -3.46 4.55
C THR A 88 1.46 -2.27 4.97
N TYR A 89 0.16 -2.47 5.18
CA TYR A 89 -0.72 -1.38 5.59
C TYR A 89 -1.70 -1.80 6.68
N SER A 90 -2.17 -0.81 7.43
CA SER A 90 -3.19 -0.97 8.47
C SER A 90 -4.13 0.23 8.47
N THR A 91 -5.41 -0.02 8.76
CA THR A 91 -6.44 1.01 8.87
C THR A 91 -7.18 0.84 10.18
N LYS A 92 -7.43 1.93 10.89
CA LYS A 92 -8.19 1.91 12.14
C LYS A 92 -9.05 3.16 12.26
N TYR A 93 -10.32 2.94 12.59
CA TYR A 93 -11.21 4.02 12.99
C TYR A 93 -11.18 4.21 14.51
N PHE A 94 -11.07 5.46 14.96
CA PHE A 94 -11.16 5.89 16.35
C PHE A 94 -12.46 6.66 16.55
N SER A 95 -13.41 6.06 17.27
CA SER A 95 -14.73 6.66 17.50
C SER A 95 -14.69 7.90 18.39
N ALA A 96 -13.78 7.94 19.37
CA ALA A 96 -13.66 9.06 20.31
C ALA A 96 -13.24 10.38 19.64
N SER A 97 -12.35 10.31 18.65
CA SER A 97 -11.86 11.45 17.88
C SER A 97 -12.48 11.54 16.48
N ASP A 98 -13.41 10.63 16.15
CA ASP A 98 -14.02 10.49 14.83
C ASP A 98 -12.99 10.56 13.69
N THR A 99 -11.94 9.74 13.78
CA THR A 99 -10.77 9.82 12.90
C THR A 99 -10.42 8.43 12.34
N VAL A 100 -10.06 8.36 11.07
CA VAL A 100 -9.47 7.18 10.44
C VAL A 100 -7.96 7.37 10.36
N GLU A 101 -7.21 6.49 11.01
CA GLU A 101 -5.76 6.40 10.87
C GLU A 101 -5.39 5.30 9.87
N ILE A 102 -4.45 5.62 8.99
CA ILE A 102 -3.90 4.71 7.98
C ILE A 102 -2.39 4.75 8.10
N ARG A 103 -1.76 3.58 8.07
CA ARG A 103 -0.30 3.46 8.12
C ARG A 103 0.17 2.52 7.04
N GLY A 104 1.25 2.87 6.36
CA GLY A 104 1.90 2.10 5.32
C GLY A 104 3.40 2.05 5.55
N TYR A 105 4.01 0.87 5.43
CA TYR A 105 5.43 0.64 5.66
C TYR A 105 5.99 -0.38 4.66
N GLY A 106 7.32 -0.46 4.57
CA GLY A 106 7.99 -1.59 3.90
C GLY A 106 8.18 -1.44 2.39
N TYR A 107 7.80 -0.29 1.82
CA TYR A 107 8.06 0.05 0.43
C TYR A 107 9.36 0.85 0.31
N HIS A 108 9.83 1.09 -0.91
CA HIS A 108 11.06 1.83 -1.13
C HIS A 108 10.77 3.19 -1.75
N PHE A 109 11.10 4.26 -1.03
CA PHE A 109 10.55 5.60 -1.26
C PHE A 109 10.95 6.28 -2.59
N SER A 110 11.92 5.76 -3.35
CA SER A 110 12.50 6.49 -4.48
C SER A 110 11.47 7.00 -5.50
N SER A 111 11.18 8.30 -5.41
CA SER A 111 10.23 9.04 -6.24
C SER A 111 8.90 8.31 -6.46
N THR A 112 8.22 7.95 -5.37
CA THR A 112 7.00 7.13 -5.44
C THR A 112 5.72 7.96 -5.51
N THR A 113 4.69 7.39 -6.15
CA THR A 113 3.30 7.80 -5.98
C THR A 113 2.64 6.85 -5.00
N ILE A 114 2.06 7.41 -3.93
CA ILE A 114 1.33 6.65 -2.91
C ILE A 114 -0.15 6.98 -3.07
N ARG A 115 -0.98 5.96 -3.24
CA ARG A 115 -2.44 6.08 -3.34
C ARG A 115 -3.09 5.34 -2.18
N ILE A 116 -3.86 6.09 -1.40
CA ILE A 116 -4.72 5.56 -0.36
C ILE A 116 -6.12 5.45 -0.95
N ARG A 117 -6.64 4.24 -1.11
CA ARG A 117 -7.99 3.97 -1.62
C ARG A 117 -8.88 3.47 -0.51
N PHE A 118 -10.00 4.15 -0.26
CA PHE A 118 -11.01 3.67 0.67
C PHE A 118 -11.91 2.65 -0.01
N GLN A 119 -11.98 1.44 0.52
CA GLN A 119 -12.98 0.47 0.07
C GLN A 119 -14.32 0.72 0.75
N ALA A 120 -15.41 0.50 0.01
CA ALA A 120 -16.72 0.32 0.63
C ALA A 120 -16.71 -1.00 1.44
N PRO A 121 -17.42 -1.07 2.57
CA PRO A 121 -17.37 -2.24 3.43
C PRO A 121 -17.84 -3.50 2.69
N VAL A 122 -16.94 -4.48 2.57
CA VAL A 122 -17.33 -5.86 2.30
C VAL A 122 -17.76 -6.47 3.64
N SER A 123 -18.94 -7.09 3.66
CA SER A 123 -19.49 -7.78 4.83
C SER A 123 -18.45 -8.70 5.50
N VAL A 124 -18.43 -8.64 6.83
CA VAL A 124 -17.38 -9.13 7.75
C VAL A 124 -16.97 -10.59 7.52
N ALA A 125 -15.68 -10.80 7.22
CA ALA A 125 -14.94 -12.02 7.53
C ALA A 125 -13.60 -11.62 8.20
N PRO A 126 -13.00 -12.48 9.06
CA PRO A 126 -11.93 -12.08 9.97
C PRO A 126 -10.69 -11.54 9.23
N SER A 127 -10.23 -10.37 9.65
CA SER A 127 -9.08 -9.66 9.09
C SER A 127 -7.78 -10.42 9.34
N THR A 128 -7.28 -11.04 8.27
CA THR A 128 -5.87 -11.41 8.14
C THR A 128 -5.17 -10.20 7.48
N PRO A 129 -3.98 -9.76 7.90
CA PRO A 129 -3.24 -8.72 7.18
C PRO A 129 -3.08 -9.13 5.71
N SER A 130 -3.84 -8.46 4.84
CA SER A 130 -3.95 -8.83 3.44
C SER A 130 -2.75 -8.24 2.70
N GLN A 131 -1.74 -9.08 2.43
CA GLN A 131 -0.73 -8.76 1.44
C GLN A 131 -1.41 -8.76 0.06
N VAL A 132 -1.66 -7.57 -0.49
CA VAL A 132 -2.20 -7.46 -1.85
C VAL A 132 -1.18 -8.07 -2.81
N SER A 133 -1.59 -9.20 -3.37
CA SER A 133 -0.89 -9.89 -4.43
C SER A 133 -1.21 -9.17 -5.74
N ALA A 134 -0.19 -8.68 -6.44
CA ALA A 134 -0.34 -8.13 -7.78
C ALA A 134 -0.80 -9.24 -8.75
N ALA A 135 -2.01 -9.10 -9.28
CA ALA A 135 -2.52 -9.79 -10.46
C ALA A 135 -3.34 -8.74 -11.23
N VAL A 136 -3.19 -8.47 -12.52
CA VAL A 136 -2.55 -9.16 -13.63
C VAL A 136 -2.25 -8.07 -14.67
N VAL A 137 -1.03 -8.02 -15.20
CA VAL A 137 -0.68 -7.18 -16.35
C VAL A 137 -0.94 -7.99 -17.62
N ALA A 138 -1.79 -7.48 -18.51
CA ALA A 138 -1.76 -7.85 -19.93
C ALA A 138 -0.86 -6.81 -20.64
N PRO A 139 0.32 -7.18 -21.18
CA PRO A 139 1.20 -6.23 -21.85
C PRO A 139 0.97 -6.23 -23.36
N VAL A 140 0.98 -5.05 -23.98
CA VAL A 140 1.24 -4.90 -25.42
C VAL A 140 2.64 -4.33 -25.61
N LYS A 141 3.52 -5.20 -26.14
CA LYS A 141 4.77 -5.00 -26.92
C LYS A 141 5.63 -3.74 -26.64
N ALA A 142 6.89 -3.94 -26.23
CA ALA A 142 8.03 -4.09 -27.16
C ALA A 142 9.39 -4.34 -26.44
N SER A 143 10.15 -5.30 -26.99
CA SER A 143 11.62 -5.47 -27.04
C SER A 143 12.49 -5.74 -25.78
N ALA A 144 12.72 -7.04 -25.57
CA ALA A 144 14.02 -7.75 -25.53
C ALA A 144 15.06 -7.54 -24.40
N LYS A 145 15.05 -8.46 -23.41
CA LYS A 145 16.21 -9.25 -22.90
C LYS A 145 15.70 -10.39 -21.96
N PRO A 146 16.41 -11.52 -21.79
CA PRO A 146 15.83 -12.77 -21.29
C PRO A 146 15.55 -12.71 -19.78
N VAL A 147 14.26 -12.71 -19.42
CA VAL A 147 13.78 -12.78 -18.04
C VAL A 147 13.72 -14.25 -17.62
N THR A 148 14.66 -14.66 -16.77
CA THR A 148 14.60 -15.96 -16.09
C THR A 148 13.38 -15.98 -15.17
N LYS A 149 12.37 -16.77 -15.52
CA LYS A 149 11.09 -16.83 -14.79
C LYS A 149 11.31 -17.29 -13.35
N GLN A 150 11.07 -16.40 -12.39
CA GLN A 150 10.96 -16.79 -10.99
C GLN A 150 9.59 -17.45 -10.75
N ILE A 151 9.60 -18.60 -10.10
CA ILE A 151 8.43 -19.38 -9.71
C ILE A 151 8.29 -19.24 -8.21
N THR A 152 7.06 -19.03 -7.73
CA THR A 152 6.75 -19.00 -6.29
C THR A 152 6.05 -20.29 -5.92
N ILE A 153 6.57 -21.01 -4.91
CA ILE A 153 5.96 -22.22 -4.36
C ILE A 153 5.46 -21.97 -2.95
N SER A 154 4.40 -22.68 -2.56
CA SER A 154 3.91 -22.69 -1.19
C SER A 154 4.39 -23.96 -0.50
N CYS A 155 5.00 -23.82 0.67
CA CYS A 155 5.56 -24.90 1.47
C CYS A 155 4.83 -24.96 2.81
N VAL A 156 4.37 -26.14 3.22
CA VAL A 156 3.52 -26.34 4.40
C VAL A 156 4.16 -27.29 5.41
N LYS A 157 4.11 -26.93 6.69
CA LYS A 157 4.51 -27.77 7.83
C LYS A 157 3.47 -27.61 8.93
N GLY A 158 2.61 -28.63 9.10
CA GLY A 158 1.44 -28.51 9.98
C GLY A 158 0.48 -27.40 9.52
N LYS A 159 0.11 -26.49 10.42
CA LYS A 159 -0.74 -25.32 10.13
C LYS A 159 0.03 -24.12 9.55
N THR A 160 1.36 -24.18 9.49
CA THR A 160 2.20 -23.07 9.03
C THR A 160 2.46 -23.16 7.53
N VAL A 161 2.17 -22.09 6.79
CA VAL A 161 2.42 -21.95 5.35
C VAL A 161 3.52 -20.92 5.12
N LYS A 162 4.52 -21.26 4.30
CA LYS A 162 5.62 -20.38 3.91
C LYS A 162 5.73 -20.33 2.39
N LYS A 163 5.66 -19.13 1.80
CA LYS A 163 5.84 -18.92 0.34
C LYS A 163 7.32 -18.67 0.04
N ILE A 164 7.84 -19.31 -1.00
CA ILE A 164 9.25 -19.23 -1.41
C ILE A 164 9.31 -18.94 -2.91
N SER A 165 9.99 -17.86 -3.29
CA SER A 165 10.17 -17.44 -4.68
C SER A 165 11.61 -17.68 -5.11
N GLY A 166 11.82 -18.18 -6.33
CA GLY A 166 13.15 -18.37 -6.90
C GLY A 166 13.09 -18.93 -8.31
N ILE A 167 14.24 -19.10 -8.97
CA ILE A 167 14.30 -19.65 -10.34
C ILE A 167 13.99 -21.17 -10.33
N SER A 168 14.30 -21.86 -9.23
CA SER A 168 13.91 -23.25 -8.97
C SER A 168 13.79 -23.48 -7.45
N PRO A 169 12.73 -22.94 -6.81
CA PRO A 169 12.62 -22.97 -5.35
C PRO A 169 12.35 -24.39 -4.84
N LYS A 170 12.92 -24.73 -3.68
CA LYS A 170 12.63 -25.97 -2.94
C LYS A 170 12.11 -25.64 -1.55
N CYS A 171 11.27 -26.52 -1.00
CA CYS A 171 10.77 -26.36 0.36
C CYS A 171 11.88 -26.67 1.40
N PRO A 172 12.01 -25.88 2.47
CA PRO A 172 12.97 -26.11 3.53
C PRO A 172 12.65 -27.40 4.29
N VAL A 173 13.66 -27.95 4.97
CA VAL A 173 13.58 -29.25 5.65
C VAL A 173 12.39 -29.29 6.61
N GLY A 174 11.50 -30.28 6.39
CA GLY A 174 10.27 -30.47 7.16
C GLY A 174 9.02 -29.75 6.60
N TYR A 175 9.12 -29.02 5.49
CA TYR A 175 7.97 -28.46 4.77
C TYR A 175 7.70 -29.23 3.47
N LYS A 176 6.44 -29.56 3.20
CA LYS A 176 5.98 -30.19 1.95
C LYS A 176 5.47 -29.14 0.97
N LYS A 177 5.69 -29.33 -0.33
CA LYS A 177 5.12 -28.44 -1.36
C LYS A 177 3.61 -28.62 -1.41
N LYS A 178 2.87 -27.51 -1.42
CA LYS A 178 1.43 -27.45 -1.65
C LYS A 178 1.15 -27.14 -3.12
#